data_AF-A0A387BKB0-F1
#
_entry.id   AF-A0A387BKB0-F1
#
_cell.length_a   1.000
_cell.length_b   1.000
_cell.length_c   1.000
_cell.angle_alpha   90.00
_cell.angle_beta   90.00
_cell.angle_gamma   90.00
#
_symmetry.space_group_name_H-M   'P 1'
#
loop_
_entity.id
_entity.type
_entity.pdbx_description
1 polymer ?
#
loop_
_entity_poly.entity_id
_entity_poly.type
_entity_poly.pdbx_seq_one_letter_code
_entity_poly.pdbx_strand_id
1 'polypeptide(L)'
;MATLAVILSIEAVLVLGATALTIVQFAAHGARVEADGFAFVACLVIGFLWAGLAAVGVWLERRWARPLTVVWQLIQLVVGVGALEGLIAGPLEGVVLIALGLAGLVLVFTPPVTRALARVRG
;
A
#
# COMPACT_ATOMS: atom_id res chain seq x y z
N MET A 1 -5.02 -15.24 7.62
CA MET A 1 -4.20 -14.39 8.50
C MET A 1 -2.82 -14.18 7.92
N ALA A 2 -1.96 -15.20 7.92
CA ALA A 2 -0.62 -15.12 7.34
C ALA A 2 -0.62 -14.59 5.89
N THR A 3 -1.58 -15.03 5.06
CA THR A 3 -1.69 -14.56 3.66
C THR A 3 -1.85 -13.06 3.53
N LEU A 4 -2.76 -12.45 4.31
CA LEU A 4 -2.96 -10.99 4.29
C LEU A 4 -1.72 -10.25 4.82
N ALA A 5 -1.10 -10.77 5.88
CA ALA A 5 0.09 -10.20 6.45
C ALA A 5 1.26 -10.19 5.44
N VAL A 6 1.44 -11.29 4.71
CA VAL A 6 2.43 -11.43 3.65
C VAL A 6 2.14 -10.47 2.50
N ILE A 7 0.89 -10.35 2.05
CA ILE A 7 0.50 -9.40 0.99
C ILE A 7 0.84 -7.96 1.40
N LEU A 8 0.41 -7.53 2.60
CA LEU A 8 0.70 -6.18 3.10
C LEU A 8 2.21 -5.93 3.27
N SER A 9 2.96 -6.94 3.71
CA SER A 9 4.43 -6.83 3.80
C SER A 9 5.07 -6.68 2.42
N ILE A 10 4.61 -7.42 1.41
CA ILE A 10 5.08 -7.28 0.03
C ILE A 10 4.73 -5.88 -0.50
N GLU A 11 3.49 -5.42 -0.30
CA GLU A 11 3.06 -4.08 -0.70
C GLU A 11 3.91 -2.98 -0.05
N ALA A 12 4.20 -3.08 1.26
CA ALA A 12 5.06 -2.12 1.93
C ALA A 12 6.48 -2.11 1.31
N VAL A 13 7.06 -3.27 1.03
CA VAL A 13 8.38 -3.37 0.38
C VAL A 13 8.34 -2.79 -1.04
N LEU A 14 7.28 -3.03 -1.80
CA LEU A 14 7.10 -2.49 -3.14
C LEU A 14 6.99 -0.96 -3.11
N VAL A 15 6.22 -0.39 -2.17
CA VAL A 15 6.10 1.06 -2.00
C VAL A 15 7.42 1.67 -1.57
N LEU A 16 8.19 1.02 -0.68
CA LEU A 16 9.53 1.45 -0.32
C LEU A 16 10.47 1.45 -1.54
N GLY A 17 10.42 0.39 -2.34
CA GLY A 17 11.19 0.27 -3.58
C GLY A 17 10.85 1.38 -4.57
N ALA A 18 9.55 1.62 -4.79
CA ALA A 18 9.06 2.73 -5.62
C ALA A 18 9.56 4.08 -5.08
N THR A 19 9.47 4.32 -3.77
CA THR A 19 9.97 5.54 -3.12
C THR A 19 11.45 5.75 -3.40
N ALA A 20 12.27 4.72 -3.17
CA ALA A 20 13.72 4.78 -3.40
C ALA A 20 14.06 5.04 -4.87
N LEU A 21 13.40 4.33 -5.79
CA LEU A 21 13.56 4.52 -7.23
C LEU A 21 13.19 5.93 -7.66
N THR A 22 12.07 6.47 -7.18
CA THR A 22 11.63 7.84 -7.46
C THR A 22 12.65 8.87 -6.94
N ILE A 23 13.18 8.69 -5.73
CA ILE A 23 14.25 9.56 -5.18
C ILE A 23 15.50 9.54 -6.06
N VAL A 24 15.95 8.34 -6.50
CA VAL A 24 17.11 8.21 -7.39
C VAL A 24 16.86 8.87 -8.75
N GLN A 25 15.65 8.71 -9.31
CA GLN A 25 15.29 9.33 -10.58
C GLN A 25 15.32 10.87 -10.48
N PHE A 26 14.81 11.44 -9.39
CA PHE A 26 14.90 12.88 -9.13
C PHE A 26 16.34 13.36 -9.01
N ALA A 27 17.19 12.62 -8.29
CA ALA A 27 18.60 12.95 -8.17
C ALA A 27 19.35 12.88 -9.51
N ALA A 28 18.98 11.94 -10.39
CA ALA A 28 19.67 11.71 -11.66
C ALA A 28 19.27 12.67 -12.80
N HIS A 29 18.00 13.09 -12.89
CA HIS A 29 17.48 13.83 -14.04
C HIS A 29 17.25 15.33 -13.78
N GLY A 30 17.43 15.79 -12.54
CA GLY A 30 17.16 17.16 -12.11
C GLY A 30 15.67 17.46 -12.09
N ALA A 31 15.23 18.27 -11.13
CA ALA A 31 13.83 18.55 -10.87
C ALA A 31 13.20 19.41 -11.98
N ARG A 32 12.77 18.79 -13.07
CA ARG A 32 11.92 19.46 -14.04
C ARG A 32 10.52 19.58 -13.42
N VAL A 33 10.28 20.76 -12.81
CA VAL A 33 9.08 21.20 -12.07
C VAL A 33 9.04 20.68 -10.63
N GLU A 34 9.58 21.49 -9.72
CA GLU A 34 9.99 21.12 -8.35
C GLU A 34 8.87 20.82 -7.35
N ALA A 35 7.60 21.19 -7.57
CA ALA A 35 6.56 20.98 -6.55
C ALA A 35 5.92 19.58 -6.59
N ASP A 36 5.56 19.08 -7.77
CA ASP A 36 4.81 17.84 -7.93
C ASP A 36 5.65 16.61 -7.55
N GLY A 37 6.97 16.68 -7.78
CA GLY A 37 7.87 15.57 -7.48
C GLY A 37 8.05 15.30 -5.99
N PHE A 38 8.28 16.33 -5.19
CA PHE A 38 8.39 16.18 -3.73
C PHE A 38 7.07 15.74 -3.10
N ALA A 39 5.94 16.27 -3.58
CA ALA A 39 4.61 15.86 -3.10
C ALA A 39 4.39 14.36 -3.35
N PHE A 40 4.74 13.86 -4.53
CA PHE A 40 4.62 12.44 -4.85
C PHE A 40 5.51 11.56 -3.97
N VAL A 41 6.78 11.95 -3.75
CA VAL A 41 7.67 11.24 -2.82
C VAL A 41 7.09 11.22 -1.40
N ALA A 42 6.57 12.33 -0.93
CA ALA A 42 5.94 12.40 0.40
C ALA A 42 4.73 11.45 0.49
N CYS A 43 3.88 11.40 -0.54
CA CYS A 43 2.77 10.45 -0.63
C CYS A 43 3.26 9.00 -0.57
N LEU A 44 4.34 8.65 -1.28
CA LEU A 44 4.90 7.30 -1.25
C LEU A 44 5.48 6.93 0.12
N VAL A 45 6.18 7.86 0.78
CA VAL A 45 6.68 7.66 2.16
C VAL A 45 5.52 7.42 3.12
N ILE A 46 4.47 8.25 3.05
CA ILE A 46 3.27 8.06 3.88
C ILE A 46 2.63 6.71 3.58
N GLY A 47 2.51 6.34 2.31
CA GLY A 47 2.00 5.04 1.88
C GLY A 47 2.81 3.87 2.44
N PHE A 48 4.14 3.96 2.39
CA PHE A 48 5.04 2.95 2.96
C PHE A 48 4.82 2.80 4.48
N LEU A 49 4.80 3.92 5.21
CA LEU A 49 4.58 3.90 6.66
C LEU A 49 3.20 3.33 7.00
N TRP A 50 2.18 3.68 6.22
CA TRP A 50 0.82 3.19 6.42
C TRP A 50 0.70 1.69 6.16
N ALA A 51 1.20 1.22 5.01
CA ALA A 51 1.20 -0.19 4.64
C ALA A 51 2.04 -1.02 5.62
N GLY A 52 3.20 -0.50 6.02
CA GLY A 52 4.07 -1.12 7.02
C GLY A 52 3.39 -1.24 8.38
N LEU A 53 2.74 -0.16 8.85
CA LEU A 53 2.00 -0.18 10.11
C LEU A 53 0.81 -1.15 10.07
N ALA A 54 0.09 -1.20 8.95
CA ALA A 54 -0.98 -2.17 8.73
C ALA A 54 -0.44 -3.61 8.75
N ALA A 55 0.67 -3.88 8.05
CA ALA A 55 1.32 -5.19 8.04
C ALA A 55 1.73 -5.62 9.46
N VAL A 56 2.45 -4.75 10.19
CA VAL A 56 2.86 -4.99 11.59
C VAL A 56 1.65 -5.25 12.47
N GLY A 57 0.60 -4.45 12.34
CA GLY A 57 -0.64 -4.63 13.08
C GLY A 57 -1.31 -5.98 12.81
N VAL A 58 -1.31 -6.44 11.55
CA VAL A 58 -1.87 -7.75 11.17
C VAL A 58 -1.00 -8.89 11.70
N TRP A 59 0.33 -8.81 11.61
CA TRP A 59 1.27 -9.78 12.19
C TRP A 59 1.12 -9.89 13.71
N LEU A 60 0.87 -8.78 14.38
CA LEU A 60 0.66 -8.71 15.83
C LEU A 60 -0.80 -8.94 16.25
N GLU A 61 -1.68 -9.30 15.32
CA GLU A 61 -3.13 -9.54 15.55
C GLU A 61 -3.85 -8.37 16.26
N ARG A 62 -3.47 -7.13 15.97
CA ARG A 62 -4.01 -5.94 16.65
C ARG A 62 -5.33 -5.47 16.05
N ARG A 63 -6.31 -5.14 16.90
CA ARG A 63 -7.65 -4.68 16.47
C ARG A 63 -7.63 -3.45 15.56
N TRP A 64 -6.70 -2.52 15.81
CA TRP A 64 -6.53 -1.29 15.04
C TRP A 64 -5.99 -1.52 13.61
N ALA A 65 -5.44 -2.71 13.32
CA ALA A 65 -4.87 -3.01 12.01
C ALA A 65 -5.94 -3.16 10.92
N ARG A 66 -7.17 -3.54 11.29
CA ARG A 66 -8.27 -3.76 10.36
C ARG A 66 -8.69 -2.47 9.61
N PRO A 67 -9.06 -1.37 10.29
CA PRO A 67 -9.41 -0.13 9.58
C PRO A 67 -8.23 0.42 8.77
N LEU A 68 -6.99 0.33 9.27
CA LEU A 68 -5.80 0.73 8.50
C LEU A 68 -5.65 -0.06 7.19
N THR A 69 -5.83 -1.38 7.26
CA THR A 69 -5.76 -2.26 6.09
C THR A 69 -6.84 -1.90 5.09
N VAL A 70 -8.09 -1.69 5.52
CA VAL A 70 -9.19 -1.30 4.62
C VAL A 70 -8.86 0.01 3.89
N VAL A 71 -8.41 1.03 4.62
CA VAL A 71 -8.06 2.33 4.03
C VAL A 71 -6.93 2.18 3.02
N TRP A 72 -5.88 1.42 3.36
CA TRP A 72 -4.76 1.19 2.45
C TRP A 72 -5.19 0.52 1.14
N GLN A 73 -6.02 -0.51 1.23
CA GLN A 73 -6.50 -1.24 0.06
C GLN A 73 -7.38 -0.34 -0.83
N LEU A 74 -8.21 0.54 -0.24
CA LEU A 74 -8.98 1.52 -1.01
C LEU A 74 -8.10 2.55 -1.72
N ILE A 75 -7.05 3.04 -1.04
CA ILE A 75 -6.05 3.93 -1.67
C ILE A 75 -5.39 3.23 -2.86
N GLN A 76 -5.01 1.96 -2.69
CA GLN A 76 -4.37 1.17 -3.74
C GLN A 76 -5.28 0.97 -4.97
N LEU A 77 -6.59 0.79 -4.77
CA LEU A 77 -7.54 0.74 -5.88
C LEU A 77 -7.58 2.05 -6.66
N VAL A 78 -7.63 3.19 -5.97
CA VAL A 78 -7.63 4.52 -6.61
C VAL A 78 -6.32 4.78 -7.35
N VAL A 79 -5.19 4.46 -6.72
CA VAL A 79 -3.86 4.56 -7.36
C VAL A 79 -3.78 3.65 -8.58
N GLY A 80 -4.32 2.44 -8.50
CA GLY A 80 -4.39 1.51 -9.61
C GLY A 80 -5.20 2.03 -10.79
N VAL A 81 -6.35 2.69 -10.53
CA VAL A 81 -7.13 3.37 -11.58
C VAL A 81 -6.32 4.51 -12.20
N GLY A 82 -5.66 5.35 -11.39
CA GLY A 82 -4.79 6.41 -11.92
C GLY A 82 -3.63 5.87 -12.77
N ALA A 83 -3.11 4.69 -12.45
CA ALA A 83 -2.12 4.01 -13.29
C ALA A 83 -2.71 3.48 -14.61
N LEU A 84 -3.95 2.98 -14.62
CA LEU A 84 -4.64 2.61 -15.88
C LEU A 84 -4.86 3.81 -16.80
N GLU A 85 -5.12 4.99 -16.23
CA GLU A 85 -5.29 6.25 -16.95
C GLU A 85 -3.95 6.87 -17.41
N GLY A 86 -2.81 6.25 -17.06
CA GLY A 86 -1.48 6.74 -17.41
C GLY A 86 -1.00 7.94 -16.59
N LEU A 87 -1.67 8.24 -15.47
CA LEU A 87 -1.35 9.40 -14.62
C LEU A 87 -0.12 9.16 -13.72
N ILE A 88 0.15 7.90 -13.39
CA ILE A 88 1.13 7.53 -12.34
C ILE A 88 2.09 6.43 -12.80
N ALA A 89 1.60 5.47 -13.59
CA ALA A 89 2.35 4.33 -14.10
C ALA A 89 1.70 3.82 -15.40
N GLY A 90 2.13 2.64 -15.87
CA GLY A 90 1.53 1.99 -17.03
C GLY A 90 0.27 1.16 -16.72
N PRO A 91 -0.44 0.69 -17.77
CA PRO A 91 -1.65 -0.10 -17.62
C PRO A 91 -1.43 -1.43 -16.89
N LEU A 92 -0.27 -2.07 -17.07
CA LEU A 92 0.03 -3.35 -16.44
C LEU A 92 0.14 -3.19 -14.92
N GLU A 93 0.85 -2.14 -14.48
CA GLU A 93 1.00 -1.77 -13.08
C GLU A 93 -0.35 -1.45 -12.45
N GLY A 94 -1.21 -0.73 -13.16
CA GLY A 94 -2.57 -0.44 -12.72
C GLY A 94 -3.39 -1.71 -12.47
N VAL A 95 -3.36 -2.68 -13.38
CA VAL A 95 -4.04 -3.98 -13.20
C VAL A 95 -3.50 -4.72 -11.98
N VAL A 96 -2.17 -4.78 -11.80
CA VAL A 96 -1.55 -5.46 -10.68
C VAL A 96 -1.94 -4.81 -9.34
N LEU A 97 -1.92 -3.47 -9.27
CA LEU A 97 -2.31 -2.73 -8.08
C LEU A 97 -3.78 -2.96 -7.72
N ILE A 98 -4.67 -2.95 -8.71
CA ILE A 98 -6.10 -3.22 -8.50
C ILE A 98 -6.30 -4.66 -8.01
N ALA A 99 -5.62 -5.62 -8.63
CA ALA A 99 -5.74 -7.03 -8.25
C ALA A 99 -5.29 -7.28 -6.80
N LEU A 100 -4.16 -6.69 -6.39
CA LEU A 100 -3.68 -6.75 -5.01
C LEU A 100 -4.63 -6.04 -4.04
N GLY A 101 -5.08 -4.84 -4.39
CA GLY A 101 -6.05 -4.04 -3.63
C GLY A 101 -7.37 -4.78 -3.39
N LEU A 102 -7.89 -5.47 -4.40
CA LEU A 102 -9.08 -6.29 -4.27
C LEU A 102 -8.82 -7.54 -3.43
N ALA A 103 -7.69 -8.20 -3.65
CA ALA A 103 -7.33 -9.40 -2.90
C ALA A 103 -7.18 -9.12 -1.40
N GLY A 104 -6.43 -8.08 -1.03
CA GLY A 104 -6.24 -7.69 0.37
C GLY A 104 -7.55 -7.20 1.01
N LEU A 105 -8.36 -6.44 0.27
CA LEU A 105 -9.68 -6.02 0.75
C LEU A 105 -10.61 -7.21 1.02
N VAL A 106 -10.73 -8.16 0.08
CA VAL A 106 -11.54 -9.37 0.28
C VAL A 106 -11.01 -10.16 1.47
N LEU A 107 -9.70 -10.37 1.56
CA LEU A 107 -9.06 -11.10 2.65
C LEU A 107 -9.33 -10.48 4.02
N VAL A 108 -9.37 -9.14 4.14
CA VAL A 108 -9.62 -8.47 5.43
C VAL A 108 -11.02 -8.75 5.99
N PHE A 109 -11.98 -9.07 5.12
CA PHE A 109 -13.35 -9.40 5.51
C PHE A 109 -13.58 -10.90 5.68
N THR A 110 -12.60 -11.76 5.37
CA THR A 110 -12.77 -13.20 5.57
C THR A 110 -12.90 -13.57 7.06
N PRO A 111 -13.72 -14.58 7.41
CA PRO A 111 -13.91 -15.02 8.80
C PRO A 111 -12.63 -15.32 9.59
N PRO A 112 -11.59 -15.94 9.00
CA PRO A 112 -10.33 -16.16 9.72
C PRO A 112 -9.63 -14.85 10.10
N VAL A 113 -9.71 -13.83 9.24
CA VAL A 113 -9.07 -12.54 9.49
C VAL A 113 -9.88 -11.72 10.49
N THR A 114 -11.18 -11.62 10.29
CA THR A 114 -12.04 -10.88 11.22
C THR A 114 -11.98 -11.45 12.64
N ARG A 115 -11.95 -12.79 12.79
CA ARG A 115 -11.85 -13.43 14.11
C ARG A 115 -10.54 -13.20 14.82
N ALA A 116 -9.40 -13.16 14.14
CA ALA A 116 -8.12 -12.94 14.83
C ALA A 116 -7.87 -11.44 15.09
N LEU A 117 -8.25 -10.52 14.20
CA LEU A 117 -8.22 -9.08 14.48
C LEU A 117 -9.31 -8.62 15.45
N ALA A 118 -10.31 -9.45 15.76
CA ALA A 118 -11.31 -9.14 16.79
C ALA A 118 -10.86 -9.56 18.20
N ARG A 119 -9.74 -10.26 18.41
CA ARG A 119 -9.34 -10.68 19.77
C ARG A 119 -8.74 -9.48 20.52
N VAL A 120 -9.21 -9.17 21.73
CA VAL A 120 -8.46 -8.29 22.64
C VAL A 120 -7.30 -9.12 23.16
N ARG A 121 -6.12 -9.01 22.55
CA ARG A 121 -4.89 -9.27 23.30
C ARG A 121 -4.44 -7.91 23.84
N GLY A 122 -4.86 -7.67 25.08
CA GLY A 122 -4.43 -6.53 25.90
C GLY A 122 -2.94 -6.63 26.17
#